data_AF-T2JPK7-F1
#
_entry.id   AF-T2JPK7-F1
#
_cell.length_a   1.000
_cell.length_b   1.000
_cell.length_c   1.000
_cell.angle_alpha   90.00
_cell.angle_beta   90.00
_cell.angle_gamma   90.00
#
_symmetry.space_group_name_H-M   'P 1'
#
loop_
_entity.id
_entity.type
_entity.pdbx_description
1 polymer ?
#
loop_
_entity_poly.entity_id
_entity_poly.type
_entity_poly.pdbx_seq_one_letter_code
_entity_poly.pdbx_strand_id
1 'polypeptide(L)' 'MAKTLETLGTNPQSGLDTENAAQRQQHYGRNEIEESAGRSNWEILLDQFTNIMLIMLIVVAIISGIFRYCGITQQWHN' A
#
# COMPACT_ATOMS: atom_id res chain seq x y z
N MET A 1 30.47 -20.60 -9.30
CA MET A 1 30.54 -19.17 -9.70
C MET A 1 30.84 -18.95 -11.19
N ALA A 2 31.06 -20.00 -12.01
CA ALA A 2 31.36 -19.85 -13.44
C ALA A 2 30.13 -19.84 -14.38
N LYS A 3 28.95 -20.26 -13.89
CA LYS A 3 27.76 -20.50 -14.74
C LYS A 3 26.96 -19.25 -15.09
N THR A 4 27.18 -18.13 -14.41
CA THR A 4 26.44 -16.87 -14.62
C THR A 4 27.06 -16.00 -15.72
N LEU A 5 28.36 -16.12 -15.97
CA LEU A 5 29.07 -15.31 -16.98
C LEU A 5 28.69 -15.70 -18.41
N GLU A 6 28.56 -17.01 -18.65
CA GLU A 6 28.26 -17.58 -19.97
C GLU A 6 26.82 -17.28 -20.41
N THR A 7 25.89 -17.18 -19.45
CA THR A 7 24.48 -16.91 -19.74
C THR A 7 24.18 -15.44 -20.03
N LEU A 8 25.01 -14.49 -19.52
CA LEU A 8 24.78 -13.05 -19.72
C LEU A 8 25.59 -12.43 -20.87
N GLY A 9 26.56 -13.16 -21.45
CA GLY A 9 27.41 -12.64 -22.54
C GLY A 9 28.21 -11.40 -22.11
N THR A 10 28.63 -11.33 -20.85
CA THR A 10 29.32 -10.18 -20.27
C THR A 10 30.76 -10.52 -19.93
N ASN A 11 31.70 -9.75 -20.47
CA ASN A 11 33.12 -9.89 -20.15
C ASN A 11 33.40 -9.33 -18.73
N PRO A 12 33.98 -10.11 -17.81
CA PRO A 12 34.25 -9.68 -16.43
C PRO A 12 35.25 -8.51 -16.32
N GLN A 13 36.01 -8.20 -17.37
CA GLN A 13 37.10 -7.22 -17.31
C GLN A 13 36.78 -5.85 -17.92
N SER A 14 35.73 -5.72 -18.75
CA SER A 14 35.33 -4.44 -19.36
C SER A 14 33.87 -4.04 -19.12
N GLY A 15 33.08 -4.85 -18.41
CA GLY A 15 31.66 -4.59 -18.20
C GLY A 15 30.82 -4.78 -19.47
N LEU A 16 29.56 -4.33 -19.45
CA LEU A 16 28.72 -4.31 -20.65
C LEU A 16 29.22 -3.24 -21.62
N ASP A 17 29.39 -3.62 -22.87
CA ASP A 17 29.56 -2.68 -23.97
C ASP A 17 28.35 -1.72 -24.02
N THR A 18 28.62 -0.41 -24.10
CA THR A 18 27.60 0.65 -24.09
C THR A 18 26.59 0.50 -25.22
N GLU A 19 27.01 -0.08 -26.35
CA GLU A 19 26.13 -0.35 -27.49
C GLU A 19 25.13 -1.49 -27.20
N ASN A 20 25.59 -2.53 -26.50
CA ASN A 20 24.74 -3.63 -26.04
C ASN A 20 23.77 -3.17 -24.94
N ALA A 21 24.20 -2.23 -24.08
CA ALA A 21 23.33 -1.63 -23.08
C ALA A 21 22.21 -0.80 -23.73
N ALA A 22 22.52 -0.02 -24.78
CA ALA A 22 21.53 0.77 -25.52
C ALA A 22 20.51 -0.12 -26.27
N GLN A 23 20.97 -1.18 -26.93
CA GLN A 23 20.06 -2.16 -27.57
C GLN A 23 19.16 -2.86 -26.56
N ARG A 24 19.71 -3.29 -25.42
CA ARG A 24 18.92 -3.92 -24.35
C ARG A 24 17.92 -2.93 -23.75
N GLN A 25 18.28 -1.66 -23.57
CA GLN A 25 17.37 -0.62 -23.09
C GLN A 25 16.24 -0.32 -24.09
N GLN A 26 16.51 -0.43 -25.39
CA GLN A 26 15.49 -0.27 -26.43
C GLN A 26 14.54 -1.48 -26.52
N HIS A 27 15.03 -2.69 -26.26
CA HIS A 27 14.24 -3.92 -26.32
C HIS A 27 13.42 -4.18 -25.05
N TYR A 28 14.01 -3.97 -23.87
CA TYR A 28 13.38 -4.24 -22.57
C TYR A 28 12.72 -3.00 -21.94
N GLY A 29 12.96 -1.81 -22.50
CA GLY A 29 12.55 -0.54 -21.90
C GLY A 29 13.47 -0.09 -20.78
N ARG A 30 13.19 1.11 -20.24
CA ARG A 30 13.87 1.58 -19.02
C ARG A 30 13.47 0.66 -17.87
N ASN A 31 14.45 0.13 -17.16
CA ASN A 31 14.24 -0.66 -15.95
C ASN A 31 13.87 0.28 -14.78
N GLU A 32 12.81 1.07 -14.97
CA GLU A 32 12.22 1.95 -13.98
C GLU A 32 10.96 1.26 -13.47
N ILE A 33 10.89 1.08 -12.15
CA ILE A 33 9.67 0.61 -11.51
C ILE A 33 8.70 1.78 -11.57
N GLU A 34 7.60 1.63 -12.30
CA GLU A 34 6.51 2.61 -12.30
C GLU A 34 6.07 2.80 -10.85
N GLU A 35 6.40 3.97 -10.30
CA GLU A 35 5.84 4.43 -9.03
C GLU A 35 4.35 4.62 -9.25
N SER A 36 3.57 3.56 -8.98
CA SER A 36 2.13 3.65 -8.83
C SER A 36 1.89 4.81 -7.87
N ALA A 37 1.27 5.88 -8.36
CA ALA A 37 1.06 7.11 -7.62
C ALA A 37 0.67 6.77 -6.19
N GLY A 38 1.59 7.02 -5.25
CA GLY A 38 1.44 6.56 -3.88
C GLY A 38 0.06 6.99 -3.38
N ARG A 39 -0.72 6.04 -2.84
CA ARG A 39 -2.06 6.33 -2.31
C ARG A 39 -1.97 7.57 -1.44
N SER A 40 -2.85 8.54 -1.67
CA SER A 40 -2.80 9.82 -0.97
C SER A 40 -2.93 9.59 0.54
N ASN A 41 -2.16 10.31 1.36
CA ASN A 41 -2.23 10.18 2.83
C ASN A 41 -3.66 10.30 3.36
N TRP A 42 -4.49 11.14 2.73
CA TRP A 42 -5.92 11.28 3.05
C TRP A 42 -6.75 10.04 2.73
N GLU A 43 -6.44 9.36 1.63
CA GLU A 43 -7.11 8.14 1.21
C GLU A 43 -6.77 6.99 2.16
N ILE A 44 -5.50 6.88 2.57
CA ILE A 44 -5.04 5.88 3.55
C ILE A 44 -5.73 6.09 4.91
N LEU A 45 -5.89 7.34 5.35
CA LEU A 45 -6.61 7.65 6.58
C LEU A 45 -8.07 7.21 6.50
N LEU A 46 -8.78 7.53 5.41
CA LEU A 46 -10.18 7.15 5.22
C LEU A 46 -10.39 5.64 5.07
N ASP A 47 -9.43 4.94 4.46
CA ASP A 47 -9.45 3.48 4.31
C ASP A 47 -9.50 2.77 5.68
N GLN A 48 -8.73 3.27 6.65
CA GLN A 48 -8.73 2.75 8.03
C GLN A 48 -10.07 2.94 8.75
N PHE A 49 -10.80 4.03 8.47
CA PHE A 49 -12.14 4.26 9.02
C PHE A 49 -13.23 3.39 8.38
N THR A 50 -13.02 2.94 7.15
CA THR A 50 -13.95 2.07 6.41
C THR A 50 -13.84 0.60 6.84
N ASN A 51 -12.90 0.27 7.73
CA ASN A 51 -12.76 -1.06 8.30
C ASN A 51 -14.02 -1.48 9.07
N ILE A 52 -14.57 -2.65 8.74
CA ILE A 52 -15.79 -3.22 9.35
C ILE A 52 -15.71 -3.22 10.88
N MET A 53 -14.55 -3.52 11.47
CA MET A 53 -14.36 -3.52 12.92
C MET A 53 -14.59 -2.12 13.53
N LEU A 54 -14.02 -1.08 12.91
CA LEU A 54 -14.17 0.29 13.39
C LEU A 54 -15.60 0.79 13.20
N ILE A 55 -16.23 0.47 12.06
CA ILE A 55 -17.63 0.81 11.80
C ILE A 55 -18.55 0.20 12.88
N MET A 56 -18.32 -1.06 13.26
CA MET A 56 -19.10 -1.70 14.33
C MET A 56 -18.97 -0.96 15.67
N LEU A 57 -17.76 -0.52 16.03
CA LEU A 57 -17.53 0.27 17.25
C LEU A 57 -18.27 1.61 17.22
N ILE A 58 -18.28 2.29 16.07
CA ILE A 58 -19.05 3.54 15.89
C ILE A 58 -20.54 3.28 16.10
N VAL A 59 -21.09 2.22 15.49
CA VAL A 59 -22.52 1.87 15.64
C VAL A 59 -22.86 1.59 17.11
N VAL A 60 -22.05 0.79 17.80
CA VAL A 60 -22.25 0.50 19.24
C VAL A 60 -22.17 1.77 20.08
N ALA A 61 -21.21 2.65 19.80
CA ALA A 61 -21.07 3.92 20.50
C ALA A 61 -22.29 4.83 20.30
N ILE A 62 -22.83 4.90 19.08
CA ILE A 62 -24.05 5.67 18.78
C ILE A 62 -25.25 5.09 19.53
N ILE A 63 -25.49 3.78 19.45
CA ILE A 63 -26.60 3.12 20.14
C ILE A 63 -26.48 3.33 21.66
N SER A 64 -25.28 3.18 22.23
CA SER A 64 -25.00 3.42 23.64
C SER A 64 -25.25 4.88 24.04
N GLY A 65 -24.82 5.83 23.20
CA GLY A 65 -25.04 7.26 23.41
C GLY A 65 -26.52 7.62 23.39
N ILE A 66 -27.27 7.11 22.41
CA ILE A 66 -28.73 7.29 22.31
C ILE A 66 -29.44 6.64 23.50
N PHE A 67 -29.05 5.42 23.88
CA PHE A 67 -29.61 4.73 25.03
C PHE A 67 -29.39 5.51 26.33
N ARG A 68 -28.19 6.07 26.52
CA ARG A 68 -27.87 6.94 27.66
C ARG A 68 -28.66 8.24 27.65
N TYR A 69 -28.91 8.82 26.48
CA TYR A 69 -29.70 10.04 26.34
C TYR A 69 -31.21 9.82 26.57
N CYS A 70 -31.75 8.68 26.16
CA CYS A 70 -33.20 8.40 26.20
C CYS A 70 -33.67 7.66 27.48
N GLY A 71 -32.81 6.82 28.09
CA GLY A 71 -33.28 5.82 29.07
C GLY A 71 -32.77 5.93 30.51
N ILE A 72 -31.71 6.69 30.80
CA ILE A 72 -31.07 6.65 32.14
C ILE A 72 -31.49 7.78 33.08
N THR A 73 -32.07 8.87 32.58
CA THR A 73 -32.50 10.00 33.42
C THR A 73 -33.90 9.86 34.03
N GLN A 74 -34.68 8.83 33.67
CA GLN A 74 -36.07 8.66 34.15
C GLN A 74 -36.22 7.66 35.32
N GLN A 75 -35.15 6.95 35.72
CA GLN A 75 -35.23 5.86 36.70
C GLN A 75 -34.43 6.14 37.99
N TRP A 76 -34.58 7.35 38.55
CA TRP A 76 -34.09 7.72 39.89
C TRP A 76 -35.15 8.48 40.69
N HIS A 77 -36.44 8.21 40.45
CA HIS A 77 -37.51 8.75 41.26
C HIS A 77 -38.73 7.81 41.36
N ASN A 78 -38.51 6.60 41.89
CA ASN A 78 -39.51 5.90 42.71
C ASN A 78 -38.86 4.85 43.60
#